data_AF-A0A538RCN2-F1
#
_entry.id   AF-A0A538RCN2-F1
#
_cell.length_a   1.000
_cell.length_b   1.000
_cell.length_c   1.000
_cell.angle_alpha   90.00
_cell.angle_beta   90.00
_cell.angle_gamma   90.00
#
_symmetry.space_group_name_H-M   'P 1'
#
loop_
_entity.id
_entity.type
_entity.pdbx_description
1 polymer ?
#
loop_
_entity_poly.entity_id
_entity_poly.type
_entity_poly.pdbx_seq_one_letter_code
_entity_poly.pdbx_strand_id
1 'polypeptide(L)'
;MIAGIMVMLGVSAAGCGGGDGGITPREACEDSQANLCERIYACYTPEELAGLGFPGNEAACVTMLQASQGCARQTAENTCTGNARYHADQANTCVAQITGLACSQVRDPNLSLNAAAPACGKICAIP
;
A
#
# COMPACT_ATOMS: atom_id res chain seq x y z
N MET A 1 -40.97 21.70 8.22
CA MET A 1 -40.33 20.37 8.36
C MET A 1 -39.66 20.03 7.04
N ILE A 2 -38.54 19.28 7.10
CA ILE A 2 -37.73 18.73 6.00
C ILE A 2 -36.72 19.78 5.45
N ALA A 3 -35.48 19.84 5.95
CA ALA A 3 -34.30 18.99 5.69
C ALA A 3 -33.30 19.85 4.87
N GLY A 4 -32.02 20.03 5.21
CA GLY A 4 -31.07 19.06 5.73
C GLY A 4 -30.22 18.56 4.57
N ILE A 5 -29.22 19.34 4.13
CA ILE A 5 -28.20 18.89 3.17
C ILE A 5 -26.84 19.39 3.67
N MET A 6 -26.19 18.56 4.49
CA MET A 6 -24.75 18.59 4.69
C MET A 6 -24.11 18.09 3.40
N VAL A 7 -23.44 18.97 2.67
CA VAL A 7 -22.60 18.59 1.54
C VAL A 7 -21.32 17.99 2.11
N MET A 8 -21.33 16.67 2.31
CA MET A 8 -20.09 15.92 2.51
C MET A 8 -19.32 15.97 1.20
N LEU A 9 -18.23 16.74 1.20
CA LEU A 9 -17.17 16.67 0.20
C LEU A 9 -16.54 15.29 0.30
N GLY A 10 -17.10 14.34 -0.45
CA GLY A 10 -16.56 13.01 -0.62
C GLY A 10 -15.18 13.13 -1.24
N VAL A 11 -14.17 12.75 -0.46
CA VAL A 11 -12.83 12.45 -0.96
C VAL A 11 -13.01 11.43 -2.08
N SER A 12 -12.70 11.86 -3.29
CA SER A 12 -12.56 11.00 -4.45
C SER A 12 -11.39 10.05 -4.22
N ALA A 13 -11.67 8.96 -3.51
CA ALA A 13 -10.89 7.76 -3.62
C ALA A 13 -10.98 7.33 -5.09
N ALA A 14 -9.90 7.57 -5.83
CA ALA A 14 -9.69 7.02 -7.15
C ALA A 14 -9.46 5.50 -7.03
N GLY A 15 -10.47 4.76 -6.56
CA GLY A 15 -10.56 3.32 -6.69
C GLY A 15 -11.13 3.01 -8.06
N CYS A 16 -10.28 3.04 -9.08
CA CYS A 16 -10.68 2.73 -10.44
C CYS A 16 -10.65 1.21 -10.63
N GLY A 17 -11.77 0.62 -11.07
CA GLY A 17 -11.74 -0.65 -11.81
C GLY A 17 -12.37 -1.85 -11.13
N GLY A 18 -13.70 -1.90 -11.12
CA GLY A 18 -14.41 -3.16 -10.99
C GLY A 18 -14.19 -4.03 -12.23
N GLY A 19 -13.67 -5.24 -12.02
CA GLY A 19 -13.58 -6.32 -12.99
C GLY A 19 -13.40 -7.63 -12.24
N ASP A 20 -14.04 -8.71 -12.70
CA ASP A 20 -14.05 -10.07 -12.14
C ASP A 20 -12.68 -10.79 -12.22
N GLY A 21 -11.60 -10.07 -11.96
CA GLY A 21 -10.23 -10.54 -11.82
C GLY A 21 -9.59 -9.71 -10.71
N GLY A 22 -9.05 -10.37 -9.69
CA GLY A 22 -8.47 -9.67 -8.54
C GLY A 22 -7.35 -8.69 -8.92
N ILE A 23 -6.94 -7.85 -7.96
CA ILE A 23 -5.89 -6.84 -8.15
C ILE A 23 -4.65 -7.44 -8.82
N THR A 24 -4.10 -6.73 -9.81
CA THR A 24 -2.88 -7.20 -10.49
C THR A 24 -1.66 -7.01 -9.59
N PRO A 25 -0.54 -7.71 -9.84
CA PRO A 25 0.69 -7.50 -9.06
C PRO A 25 1.19 -6.07 -9.08
N ARG A 26 1.10 -5.41 -10.25
CA ARG A 26 1.47 -4.01 -10.40
C ARG A 26 0.60 -3.10 -9.55
N GLU A 27 -0.72 -3.21 -9.68
CA GLU A 27 -1.66 -2.40 -8.90
C GLU A 27 -1.46 -2.63 -7.40
N ALA A 28 -1.32 -3.89 -6.96
CA ALA A 28 -1.07 -4.21 -5.56
C ALA A 28 0.23 -3.59 -5.04
N CYS A 29 1.30 -3.58 -5.85
CA CYS A 29 2.55 -2.91 -5.50
C CYS A 29 2.36 -1.39 -5.40
N GLU A 30 1.74 -0.78 -6.40
CA GLU A 30 1.50 0.66 -6.46
C GLU A 30 0.65 1.14 -5.28
N ASP A 31 -0.46 0.44 -4.98
CA ASP A 31 -1.36 0.73 -3.87
C ASP A 31 -0.70 0.49 -2.51
N SER A 32 0.07 -0.59 -2.36
CA SER A 32 0.80 -0.85 -1.12
C SER A 32 1.80 0.26 -0.80
N GLN A 33 2.53 0.76 -1.80
CA GLN A 33 3.48 1.86 -1.59
C GLN A 33 2.77 3.18 -1.33
N ALA A 34 1.65 3.44 -2.01
CA ALA A 34 0.81 4.61 -1.76
C ALA A 34 0.32 4.64 -0.31
N ASN A 35 -0.32 3.55 0.13
CA ASN A 35 -0.85 3.44 1.49
C ASN A 35 0.26 3.51 2.54
N LEU A 36 1.42 2.89 2.29
CA LEU A 36 2.54 2.99 3.22
C LEU A 36 3.05 4.43 3.36
N CYS A 37 3.20 5.17 2.26
CA CYS A 37 3.60 6.58 2.30
C CYS A 37 2.57 7.43 3.02
N GLU A 38 1.26 7.24 2.77
CA GLU A 38 0.20 7.93 3.51
C GLU A 38 0.36 7.71 5.02
N ARG A 39 0.57 6.46 5.46
CA ARG A 39 0.79 6.14 6.88
C ARG A 39 2.05 6.77 7.43
N ILE A 40 3.15 6.74 6.69
CA ILE A 40 4.43 7.36 7.11
C ILE A 40 4.23 8.86 7.34
N TYR A 41 3.59 9.57 6.41
CA TYR A 41 3.37 11.01 6.51
C TYR A 41 2.30 11.40 7.53
N ALA A 42 1.38 10.49 7.85
CA ALA A 42 0.44 10.67 8.95
C ALA A 42 1.10 10.47 10.34
N CYS A 43 2.17 9.67 10.42
CA CYS A 43 2.74 9.22 11.69
C CYS A 43 4.06 9.89 12.10
N TYR A 44 4.76 10.52 11.16
CA TYR A 44 6.03 11.21 11.39
C TYR A 44 5.93 12.71 11.14
N THR A 45 6.71 13.51 11.86
CA THR A 45 6.85 14.93 11.55
C THR A 45 7.78 15.15 10.35
N PRO A 46 7.71 16.32 9.69
CA PRO A 46 8.63 16.64 8.60
C PRO A 46 10.11 16.58 8.99
N GLU A 47 10.48 16.98 10.22
CA GLU A 47 11.86 16.90 10.69
C GLU A 47 12.33 15.44 10.84
N GLU A 48 11.46 14.57 11.36
CA GLU A 48 11.76 13.14 11.50
C GLU A 48 11.91 12.47 10.13
N LEU A 49 11.03 12.78 9.18
CA LEU A 49 11.10 12.27 7.80
C LEU A 49 12.41 12.67 7.12
N ALA A 50 12.82 13.94 7.27
CA ALA A 50 14.09 14.42 6.74
C ALA A 50 15.29 13.67 7.36
N GLY A 51 15.24 13.39 8.67
CA GLY A 51 16.26 12.60 9.37
C GLY A 51 16.32 11.13 8.91
N LEU A 52 15.20 10.58 8.45
CA LEU A 52 15.09 9.22 7.89
C LEU A 52 15.39 9.16 6.38
N GLY A 53 15.66 10.30 5.74
CA GLY A 53 15.93 10.38 4.30
C GLY A 53 14.67 10.24 3.43
N PHE A 54 13.48 10.35 4.01
CA PHE A 54 12.25 10.45 3.22
C PHE A 54 12.18 11.82 2.52
N PRO A 55 11.53 11.89 1.35
CA PRO A 55 11.34 13.15 0.65
C PRO A 55 10.46 14.13 1.46
N GLY A 56 10.28 15.35 0.97
CA GLY A 56 9.50 16.37 1.67
C GLY A 56 7.98 16.26 1.51
N ASN A 57 7.48 15.33 0.70
CA ASN A 57 6.04 15.15 0.47
C ASN A 57 5.69 13.72 0.07
N GLU A 58 4.44 13.34 0.34
CA GLU A 58 3.90 12.01 0.12
C GLU A 58 4.01 11.54 -1.34
N ALA A 59 3.68 12.39 -2.32
CA ALA A 59 3.74 12.01 -3.73
C ALA A 59 5.17 11.63 -4.18
N ALA A 60 6.18 12.33 -3.67
CA ALA A 60 7.58 11.99 -3.89
C ALA A 60 7.97 10.68 -3.19
N CYS A 61 7.42 10.41 -1.99
CA CYS A 61 7.59 9.12 -1.32
C CYS A 61 7.03 7.98 -2.17
N VAL A 62 5.81 8.13 -2.67
CA VAL A 62 5.15 7.12 -3.52
C VAL A 62 5.99 6.84 -4.76
N THR A 63 6.43 7.90 -5.46
CA THR A 63 7.29 7.77 -6.64
C THR A 63 8.60 7.06 -6.31
N MET A 64 9.25 7.43 -5.19
CA MET A 64 10.50 6.83 -4.74
C MET A 64 10.33 5.33 -4.41
N LEU A 65 9.32 4.97 -3.62
CA LEU A 65 9.09 3.59 -3.20
C LEU A 65 8.62 2.71 -4.36
N GLN A 66 7.69 3.19 -5.20
CA GLN A 66 7.23 2.42 -6.36
C GLN A 66 8.36 2.17 -7.36
N ALA A 67 9.24 3.16 -7.58
CA ALA A 67 10.43 2.99 -8.40
C ALA A 67 11.42 1.99 -7.76
N SER A 68 11.65 2.09 -6.45
CA SER A 68 12.56 1.19 -5.73
C SER A 68 12.06 -0.26 -5.71
N GLN A 69 10.75 -0.48 -5.64
CA GLN A 69 10.12 -1.80 -5.71
C GLN A 69 9.91 -2.28 -7.15
N GLY A 70 10.20 -1.42 -8.13
CA GLY A 70 10.02 -1.73 -9.55
C GLY A 70 8.57 -2.04 -9.92
N CYS A 71 7.57 -1.44 -9.25
CA CYS A 71 6.15 -1.77 -9.41
C CYS A 71 5.70 -1.76 -10.89
N ALA A 72 6.18 -0.80 -11.68
CA ALA A 72 5.84 -0.67 -13.09
C ALA A 72 6.26 -1.86 -13.96
N ARG A 73 7.20 -2.69 -13.49
CA ARG A 73 7.69 -3.90 -14.18
C ARG A 73 7.03 -5.18 -13.69
N GLN A 74 6.22 -5.12 -12.64
CA GLN A 74 5.60 -6.30 -12.05
C GLN A 74 4.46 -6.81 -12.93
N THR A 75 4.48 -8.12 -13.17
CA THR A 75 3.47 -8.86 -13.93
C THR A 75 3.18 -10.17 -13.22
N ALA A 76 2.09 -10.86 -13.59
CA ALA A 76 1.74 -12.15 -12.99
C ALA A 76 2.85 -13.20 -13.18
N GLU A 77 3.61 -13.09 -14.27
CA GLU A 77 4.67 -14.02 -14.66
C GLU A 77 6.00 -13.77 -13.95
N ASN A 78 6.23 -12.56 -13.40
CA ASN A 78 7.52 -12.19 -12.84
C ASN A 78 7.48 -11.79 -11.35
N THR A 79 6.30 -11.50 -10.80
CA THR A 79 6.14 -11.10 -9.40
C THR A 79 6.49 -12.25 -8.44
N CYS A 80 6.07 -13.46 -8.78
CA CYS A 80 6.39 -14.64 -7.98
C CYS A 80 7.49 -15.46 -8.66
N THR A 81 8.47 -15.92 -7.87
CA THR A 81 9.59 -16.72 -8.38
C THR A 81 9.41 -18.20 -8.04
N GLY A 82 10.06 -19.08 -8.81
CA GLY A 82 10.00 -20.52 -8.61
C GLY A 82 8.61 -21.11 -8.89
N ASN A 83 8.13 -21.99 -8.00
CA ASN A 83 6.82 -22.65 -8.12
C ASN A 83 5.69 -21.88 -7.42
N ALA A 84 5.97 -20.67 -6.91
CA ALA A 84 4.97 -19.87 -6.23
C ALA A 84 3.97 -19.28 -7.23
N ARG A 85 2.70 -19.23 -6.84
CA ARG A 85 1.62 -18.60 -7.60
C ARG A 85 1.23 -17.28 -6.95
N TYR A 86 0.82 -16.34 -7.78
CA TYR A 86 0.28 -15.06 -7.33
C TYR A 86 -1.15 -15.23 -6.80
N HIS A 87 -1.41 -14.69 -5.61
CA HIS A 87 -2.70 -14.71 -4.93
C HIS A 87 -3.26 -13.30 -4.81
N ALA A 88 -4.14 -12.93 -5.75
CA ALA A 88 -4.75 -11.59 -5.79
C ALA A 88 -5.60 -11.26 -4.56
N ASP A 89 -6.22 -12.27 -3.92
CA ASP A 89 -6.94 -12.12 -2.66
C ASP A 89 -6.01 -11.74 -1.50
N GLN A 90 -4.82 -12.35 -1.43
CA GLN A 90 -3.80 -12.01 -0.45
C GLN A 90 -3.19 -10.64 -0.74
N ALA A 91 -3.04 -10.27 -2.01
CA ALA A 91 -2.57 -8.95 -2.41
C ALA A 91 -3.56 -7.85 -2.00
N ASN A 92 -4.86 -8.02 -2.25
CA ASN A 92 -5.90 -7.12 -1.77
C ASN A 92 -5.89 -7.02 -0.23
N THR A 93 -5.76 -8.15 0.45
CA THR A 93 -5.70 -8.18 1.92
C THR A 93 -4.45 -7.49 2.46
N CYS A 94 -3.30 -7.64 1.77
CA CYS A 94 -2.05 -6.95 2.11
C CYS A 94 -2.23 -5.43 2.02
N VAL A 95 -2.78 -4.94 0.89
CA VAL A 95 -3.05 -3.51 0.68
C VAL A 95 -3.94 -2.96 1.81
N ALA A 96 -5.01 -3.67 2.15
CA ALA A 96 -5.91 -3.27 3.24
C ALA A 96 -5.25 -3.30 4.63
N GLN A 97 -4.39 -4.28 4.90
CA GLN A 97 -3.63 -4.36 6.16
C GLN A 97 -2.65 -3.20 6.30
N ILE A 98 -1.99 -2.79 5.21
CA ILE A 98 -1.07 -1.64 5.19
C ILE A 98 -1.83 -0.35 5.53
N THR A 99 -3.01 -0.12 4.93
CA THR A 99 -3.86 1.04 5.25
C THR A 99 -4.24 1.06 6.74
N GLY A 100 -4.44 -0.11 7.34
CA GLY A 100 -4.82 -0.27 8.75
C GLY A 100 -3.69 -0.12 9.76
N LEU A 101 -2.43 0.03 9.33
CA LEU A 101 -1.28 0.04 10.25
C LEU A 101 -1.30 1.22 11.22
N ALA A 102 -1.29 0.98 12.52
CA ALA A 102 -1.20 2.06 13.52
C ALA A 102 0.18 2.75 13.49
N CYS A 103 0.25 4.01 13.93
CA CYS A 103 1.53 4.72 13.99
C CYS A 103 2.57 4.07 14.89
N SER A 104 2.16 3.32 15.92
CA SER A 104 3.09 2.52 16.73
C SER A 104 3.77 1.42 15.93
N GLN A 105 3.09 0.85 14.93
CA GLN A 105 3.65 -0.17 14.04
C GLN A 105 4.52 0.49 12.97
N VAL A 106 4.02 1.56 12.34
CA VAL A 106 4.76 2.31 11.30
C VAL A 106 6.07 2.88 11.84
N ARG A 107 6.07 3.30 13.11
CA ARG A 107 7.25 3.86 13.78
C ARG A 107 8.14 2.82 14.45
N ASP A 108 7.82 1.53 14.34
CA ASP A 108 8.68 0.48 14.88
C ASP A 108 9.97 0.41 14.04
N PRO A 109 11.16 0.67 14.63
CA PRO A 109 12.43 0.55 13.91
C PRO A 109 12.71 -0.89 13.45
N ASN A 110 12.01 -1.88 14.00
CA ASN A 110 12.05 -3.28 13.59
C ASN A 110 10.79 -3.69 12.82
N LEU A 111 10.07 -2.73 12.19
CA LEU A 111 8.84 -3.00 11.46
C LEU A 111 9.03 -4.20 10.52
N SER A 112 8.43 -5.32 10.92
CA SER A 112 8.27 -6.47 10.07
C SER A 112 6.93 -6.33 9.39
N LEU A 113 6.95 -5.90 8.12
CA LEU A 113 5.75 -5.87 7.27
C LEU A 113 5.04 -7.23 7.26
N ASN A 114 5.78 -8.33 7.39
CA ASN A 114 5.19 -9.68 7.49
C ASN A 114 4.49 -9.95 8.83
N ALA A 115 4.86 -9.26 9.91
CA ALA A 115 4.16 -9.34 11.20
C ALA A 115 2.97 -8.36 11.25
N ALA A 116 3.14 -7.16 10.69
CA ALA A 116 2.14 -6.10 10.73
C ALA A 116 1.06 -6.24 9.63
N ALA A 117 1.43 -6.78 8.47
CA ALA A 117 0.58 -7.08 7.34
C ALA A 117 0.89 -8.50 6.80
N PRO A 118 0.52 -9.57 7.54
CA PRO A 118 0.89 -10.94 7.21
C PRO A 118 0.40 -11.44 5.85
N ALA A 119 -0.64 -10.82 5.27
CA ALA A 119 -1.10 -11.17 3.93
C ALA A 119 -0.07 -10.81 2.85
N CYS A 120 0.80 -9.80 3.08
CA CYS A 120 1.86 -9.42 2.16
C CYS A 120 2.86 -10.57 1.93
N GLY A 121 3.14 -11.37 2.98
CA GLY A 121 3.98 -12.56 2.90
C GLY A 121 3.31 -13.76 2.21
N LYS A 122 2.02 -13.66 1.87
CA LYS A 122 1.23 -14.73 1.24
C LYS A 122 0.83 -14.42 -0.20
N ILE A 123 1.24 -13.27 -0.73
CA ILE A 123 0.99 -12.86 -2.12
C ILE A 123 1.57 -13.89 -3.10
N CYS A 124 2.73 -14.44 -2.78
CA CYS A 124 3.36 -15.52 -3.52
C CYS A 124 3.45 -16.76 -2.64
N ALA A 125 2.65 -17.79 -2.92
CA ALA A 125 2.65 -19.04 -2.16
C ALA A 125 2.75 -20.25 -3.09
N ILE A 126 3.39 -21.33 -2.62
CA ILE A 126 3.40 -22.60 -3.33
C ILE A 126 2.03 -23.27 -3.06
N PRO A 127 1.29 -23.67 -4.12
CA PRO A 127 -0.01 -24.32 -3.99
C PRO A 127 0.06 -25.72 -3.36
#